data_AF-A0A3R9VTZ4-F1
#
_entry.id   AF-A0A3R9VTZ4-F1
#
_cell.length_a   1.000
_cell.length_b   1.000
_cell.length_c   1.000
_cell.angle_alpha   90.00
_cell.angle_beta   90.00
_cell.angle_gamma   90.00
#
_symmetry.space_group_name_H-M   'P 1'
#
loop_
_entity.id
_entity.type
_entity.pdbx_description
1 polymer ?
#
loop_
_entity_poly.entity_id
_entity_poly.type
_entity_poly.pdbx_seq_one_letter_code
_entity_poly.pdbx_strand_id
1 'polypeptide(L)'
;MLALTSPPGPASPSPARDGPYRRSPLDRRNPEPGSCRRTVGARASQSHGSTRVRQPRTEAEDVNTLTAPALSGPPSSKSPFLPDLLVADYIDVRPPTLAELDRALHALADEHPDRCSLRTIGRSRAGRPLRMLTVPGGPVPVLVHGTPHANEPIGMASALALARIAVACPAVRERVTWHLVACGDPDGVALNEHLWSTGWDLSVVGYHGGMHRPAVGHQPEWGFPTPHYAMRLPETRALKAQIDALRPALTISMHNSDSAGAFYMTTGTQPPGLPELLAHLAGRQGLPVTQMPMDCIELPSPGNGVFVMPQPSAPAPTGTAEREWTPAGASSIHYTERRGGWGVFPEVPMWATDRLDLPAPAAVEILDDAARTADRLQYTVPEGDSPFAASVREYRLIMPLMARQIREHPVAGRDQDLVLLVPARSAGALRRHVDALLVDEPASRALKRAREEIDTVFRAWCHRAETGLRPRTLPLARTAGYQVETALALASLPSTTVASEGVRGG
;
A
#
# COMPACT_ATOMS: atom_id res chain seq x y z
N MET A 1 -7.68 34.29 57.85
CA MET A 1 -6.95 35.58 57.85
C MET A 1 -5.61 35.28 57.18
N LEU A 2 -5.27 35.61 55.93
CA LEU A 2 -5.77 36.48 54.84
C LEU A 2 -5.75 35.63 53.53
N ALA A 3 -6.71 35.65 52.61
CA ALA A 3 -7.17 36.67 51.64
C ALA A 3 -6.21 36.98 50.45
N LEU A 4 -6.63 36.43 49.28
CA LEU A 4 -6.75 37.05 47.93
C LEU A 4 -5.46 37.39 47.14
N THR A 5 -5.26 36.87 45.91
CA THR A 5 -5.87 37.43 44.68
C THR A 5 -5.74 36.44 43.49
N SER A 6 -6.75 36.41 42.60
CA SER A 6 -6.72 35.75 41.27
C SER A 6 -6.62 36.82 40.15
N PRO A 7 -6.17 36.45 38.94
CA PRO A 7 -7.04 36.57 37.74
C PRO A 7 -6.72 35.52 36.63
N PRO A 8 -7.36 35.56 35.44
CA PRO A 8 -8.78 35.36 35.17
C PRO A 8 -9.03 34.13 34.26
N GLY A 9 -10.29 33.65 34.26
CA GLY A 9 -10.76 32.52 33.45
C GLY A 9 -11.03 32.86 31.97
N PRO A 10 -11.33 31.83 31.16
CA PRO A 10 -11.30 31.89 29.69
C PRO A 10 -12.53 32.57 29.10
N ALA A 11 -12.32 33.34 28.03
CA ALA A 11 -13.37 33.90 27.20
C ALA A 11 -13.79 32.94 26.07
N SER A 12 -15.08 32.87 25.79
CA SER A 12 -15.70 32.35 24.56
C SER A 12 -17.09 32.99 24.44
N PRO A 13 -17.72 33.07 23.27
CA PRO A 13 -17.21 33.21 21.89
C PRO A 13 -17.92 34.36 21.13
N SER A 14 -17.50 34.67 19.90
CA SER A 14 -18.38 35.34 18.94
C SER A 14 -18.07 34.96 17.48
N PRO A 15 -19.08 35.00 16.59
CA PRO A 15 -19.16 34.17 15.41
C PRO A 15 -18.51 34.83 14.19
N ALA A 16 -17.60 34.12 13.53
CA ALA A 16 -17.04 34.55 12.26
C ALA A 16 -17.93 34.06 11.10
N ARG A 17 -18.49 35.06 10.44
CA ARG A 17 -19.31 35.11 9.23
C ARG A 17 -18.96 34.09 8.14
N ASP A 18 -20.02 33.50 7.59
CA ASP A 18 -20.07 32.79 6.32
C ASP A 18 -19.56 33.66 5.16
N GLY A 19 -18.57 33.14 4.43
CA GLY A 19 -18.13 33.64 3.13
C GLY A 19 -18.13 32.48 2.12
N PRO A 20 -18.59 32.69 0.87
CA PRO A 20 -18.90 31.59 -0.04
C PRO A 20 -17.64 30.91 -0.58
N TYR A 21 -17.56 29.60 -0.39
CA TYR A 21 -16.60 28.70 -1.04
C TYR A 21 -16.71 28.86 -2.57
N ARG A 22 -15.67 29.42 -3.19
CA ARG A 22 -15.52 29.43 -4.65
C ARG A 22 -15.24 28.01 -5.12
N ARG A 23 -16.12 27.48 -5.97
CA ARG A 23 -15.91 26.24 -6.74
C ARG A 23 -14.73 26.43 -7.69
N SER A 24 -13.77 25.51 -7.67
CA SER A 24 -12.73 25.42 -8.70
C SER A 24 -13.33 24.86 -10.01
N PRO A 25 -13.07 25.46 -11.18
CA PRO A 25 -13.63 25.04 -12.46
C PRO A 25 -12.68 24.06 -13.16
N LEU A 26 -12.80 22.77 -12.85
CA LEU A 26 -12.25 21.69 -13.67
C LEU A 26 -13.33 20.65 -13.91
N ASP A 27 -14.39 21.09 -14.58
CA ASP A 27 -15.44 20.21 -15.06
C ASP A 27 -15.99 20.78 -16.36
N ARG A 28 -15.49 20.26 -17.49
CA ARG A 28 -16.04 20.36 -18.85
C ARG A 28 -15.02 19.83 -19.85
N ARG A 29 -15.25 18.61 -20.35
CA ARG A 29 -15.35 18.26 -21.80
C ARG A 29 -15.38 16.73 -21.97
N ASN A 30 -16.57 16.23 -22.29
CA ASN A 30 -16.77 14.95 -22.98
C ASN A 30 -16.34 15.09 -24.45
N PRO A 31 -15.83 14.01 -25.06
CA PRO A 31 -16.28 13.65 -26.39
C PRO A 31 -16.71 12.18 -26.49
N GLU A 32 -17.78 11.98 -27.26
CA GLU A 32 -18.40 10.68 -27.60
C GLU A 32 -17.55 9.83 -28.58
N PRO A 33 -17.87 8.51 -28.71
CA PRO A 33 -16.94 7.50 -29.21
C PRO A 33 -17.04 7.24 -30.71
N GLY A 34 -15.88 7.16 -31.37
CA GLY A 34 -15.72 6.74 -32.77
C GLY A 34 -15.26 5.29 -32.90
N SER A 35 -16.03 4.49 -33.65
CA SER A 35 -15.74 3.12 -34.07
C SER A 35 -14.54 3.02 -35.01
N CYS A 36 -13.75 1.92 -34.98
CA CYS A 36 -13.70 0.89 -36.04
C CYS A 36 -12.53 -0.12 -35.89
N ARG A 37 -12.92 -1.41 -35.99
CA ARG A 37 -12.29 -2.55 -36.68
C ARG A 37 -10.89 -3.07 -36.31
N ARG A 38 -10.94 -4.35 -35.91
CA ARG A 38 -9.86 -5.34 -35.85
C ARG A 38 -9.39 -5.73 -37.26
N THR A 39 -8.09 -5.94 -37.40
CA THR A 39 -7.50 -6.79 -38.45
C THR A 39 -6.55 -7.79 -37.81
N VAL A 40 -6.82 -9.06 -38.08
CA VAL A 40 -6.03 -10.24 -37.71
C VAL A 40 -4.97 -10.45 -38.78
N GLY A 41 -3.72 -10.68 -38.38
CA GLY A 41 -2.62 -11.07 -39.28
C GLY A 41 -1.72 -12.09 -38.59
N ALA A 42 -1.89 -13.36 -38.97
CA ALA A 42 -1.01 -14.46 -38.61
C ALA A 42 0.21 -14.51 -39.55
N ARG A 43 1.39 -14.92 -39.04
CA ARG A 43 2.36 -15.77 -39.76
C ARG A 43 3.55 -16.24 -38.89
N ALA A 44 3.56 -17.57 -38.71
CA ALA A 44 4.66 -18.53 -38.81
C ALA A 44 6.13 -18.15 -38.51
N SER A 45 6.63 -18.79 -37.45
CA SER A 45 7.88 -19.56 -37.30
C SER A 45 8.93 -19.59 -38.43
N GLN A 46 10.20 -19.40 -38.06
CA GLN A 46 11.32 -20.21 -38.56
C GLN A 46 12.37 -20.45 -37.46
N SER A 47 12.72 -21.73 -37.31
CA SER A 47 13.78 -22.30 -36.49
C SER A 47 15.10 -22.38 -37.25
N HIS A 48 16.23 -22.06 -36.62
CA HIS A 48 17.54 -22.58 -37.02
C HIS A 48 18.36 -22.91 -35.76
N GLY A 49 18.81 -24.15 -35.66
CA GLY A 49 19.70 -24.63 -34.60
C GLY A 49 21.15 -24.71 -35.06
N SER A 50 22.07 -24.64 -34.10
CA SER A 50 23.45 -25.16 -34.10
C SER A 50 24.12 -24.61 -32.82
N THR A 51 25.00 -25.22 -32.04
CA THR A 51 25.72 -26.50 -32.01
C THR A 51 26.19 -26.67 -30.56
N ARG A 52 26.20 -27.89 -30.02
CA ARG A 52 26.79 -28.20 -28.71
C ARG A 52 28.32 -28.20 -28.77
N VAL A 53 28.96 -27.53 -27.81
CA VAL A 53 30.36 -27.78 -27.42
C VAL A 53 30.36 -28.09 -25.92
N ARG A 54 31.13 -29.11 -25.54
CA ARG A 54 31.12 -29.77 -24.23
C ARG A 54 32.51 -29.63 -23.61
N GLN A 55 32.62 -29.19 -22.34
CA GLN A 55 33.66 -29.49 -21.33
C GLN A 55 33.55 -28.53 -20.12
N PRO A 56 34.13 -28.83 -18.94
CA PRO A 56 34.02 -30.02 -18.10
C PRO A 56 33.39 -29.69 -16.72
N ARG A 57 33.10 -30.73 -15.92
CA ARG A 57 32.45 -30.65 -14.60
C ARG A 57 33.37 -30.04 -13.52
N THR A 58 32.82 -29.10 -12.76
CA THR A 58 33.27 -28.76 -11.40
C THR A 58 32.05 -28.81 -10.48
N GLU A 59 32.14 -29.60 -9.43
CA GLU A 59 31.13 -29.75 -8.38
C GLU A 59 31.00 -28.43 -7.61
N ALA A 60 29.83 -27.80 -7.71
CA ALA A 60 29.41 -26.68 -6.88
C ALA A 60 27.93 -26.88 -6.54
N GLU A 61 27.62 -26.67 -5.27
CA GLU A 61 26.38 -26.97 -4.57
C GLU A 61 25.12 -26.45 -5.30
N ASP A 62 24.07 -27.27 -5.31
CA ASP A 62 22.75 -26.98 -5.90
C ASP A 62 22.06 -25.80 -5.17
N VAL A 63 22.41 -24.58 -5.57
CA VAL A 63 21.62 -23.38 -5.28
C VAL A 63 20.53 -23.31 -6.34
N ASN A 64 19.29 -23.58 -5.91
CA ASN A 64 18.06 -23.58 -6.67
C ASN A 64 17.95 -22.34 -7.60
N THR A 65 18.27 -22.53 -8.88
CA THR A 65 18.26 -21.53 -9.94
C THR A 65 16.86 -21.46 -10.55
N LEU A 66 15.94 -20.77 -9.87
CA LEU A 66 14.67 -20.38 -10.47
C LEU A 66 14.85 -19.04 -11.19
N THR A 67 15.20 -19.10 -12.46
CA THR A 67 14.87 -18.03 -13.43
C THR A 67 13.36 -17.79 -13.40
N ALA A 68 12.93 -16.52 -13.33
CA ALA A 68 11.52 -16.16 -13.37
C ALA A 68 10.83 -16.82 -14.57
N PRO A 69 9.72 -17.55 -14.39
CA PRO A 69 9.03 -18.17 -15.50
C PRO A 69 8.53 -17.10 -16.47
N ALA A 70 8.50 -17.43 -17.75
CA ALA A 70 7.89 -16.58 -18.78
C ALA A 70 6.46 -16.20 -18.34
N LEU A 71 6.14 -14.91 -18.33
CA LEU A 71 4.84 -14.35 -17.93
C LEU A 71 3.66 -14.81 -18.82
N SER A 72 3.90 -15.72 -19.78
CA SER A 72 2.92 -16.23 -20.74
C SER A 72 2.20 -17.47 -20.21
N GLY A 73 1.03 -17.24 -19.60
CA GLY A 73 0.07 -18.28 -19.24
C GLY A 73 -1.13 -17.65 -18.51
N PRO A 74 -2.38 -18.07 -18.80
CA PRO A 74 -3.51 -17.71 -17.95
C PRO A 74 -3.25 -18.27 -16.53
N PRO A 75 -3.68 -17.57 -15.46
CA PRO A 75 -3.58 -18.13 -14.11
C PRO A 75 -4.30 -19.48 -14.11
N SER A 76 -3.54 -20.58 -13.93
CA SER A 76 -4.08 -21.93 -14.06
C SER A 76 -4.37 -22.56 -12.71
N SER A 77 -5.54 -23.22 -12.67
CA SER A 77 -6.10 -24.11 -11.66
C SER A 77 -6.95 -23.47 -10.55
N LYS A 78 -8.21 -23.89 -10.56
CA LYS A 78 -9.21 -23.93 -9.49
C LYS A 78 -8.66 -23.65 -8.08
N SER A 79 -9.22 -22.68 -7.35
CA SER A 79 -8.83 -22.40 -5.95
C SER A 79 -9.09 -23.65 -5.08
N PRO A 80 -8.17 -24.07 -4.19
CA PRO A 80 -8.40 -25.21 -3.30
C PRO A 80 -9.57 -24.98 -2.32
N PHE A 81 -10.01 -23.73 -2.17
CA PHE A 81 -11.13 -23.34 -1.31
C PHE A 81 -12.42 -23.11 -2.11
N LEU A 82 -12.31 -22.80 -3.42
CA LEU A 82 -13.42 -22.53 -4.34
C LEU A 82 -13.04 -22.98 -5.75
N PRO A 83 -13.09 -24.30 -6.04
CA PRO A 83 -12.53 -24.82 -7.26
C PRO A 83 -13.20 -24.28 -8.53
N ASP A 84 -14.45 -23.85 -8.46
CA ASP A 84 -15.17 -23.31 -9.62
C ASP A 84 -15.19 -21.78 -9.69
N LEU A 85 -14.51 -21.08 -8.76
CA LEU A 85 -14.40 -19.62 -8.79
C LEU A 85 -13.13 -19.17 -9.51
N LEU A 86 -13.30 -18.48 -10.62
CA LEU A 86 -12.22 -17.73 -11.25
C LEU A 86 -12.20 -16.30 -10.69
N VAL A 87 -11.34 -16.04 -9.69
CA VAL A 87 -11.24 -14.72 -9.03
C VAL A 87 -10.98 -13.59 -10.03
N ALA A 88 -10.25 -13.86 -11.11
CA ALA A 88 -9.96 -12.90 -12.17
C ALA A 88 -11.23 -12.32 -12.85
N ASP A 89 -12.35 -13.06 -12.88
CA ASP A 89 -13.60 -12.58 -13.50
C ASP A 89 -14.27 -11.46 -12.67
N TYR A 90 -13.86 -11.30 -11.41
CA TYR A 90 -14.37 -10.27 -10.51
C TYR A 90 -13.46 -9.04 -10.45
N ILE A 91 -12.31 -9.09 -11.12
CA ILE A 91 -11.29 -8.04 -11.08
C ILE A 91 -11.29 -7.29 -12.40
N ASP A 92 -11.50 -5.97 -12.30
CA ASP A 92 -11.43 -5.07 -13.45
C ASP A 92 -9.98 -4.93 -13.96
N VAL A 93 -9.80 -4.41 -15.19
CA VAL A 93 -8.46 -4.29 -15.80
C VAL A 93 -7.57 -3.21 -15.16
N ARG A 94 -8.15 -2.36 -14.32
CA ARG A 94 -7.48 -1.30 -13.54
C ARG A 94 -8.20 -1.07 -12.22
N PRO A 95 -7.56 -0.46 -11.22
CA PRO A 95 -8.25 -0.07 -10.01
C PRO A 95 -9.36 0.95 -10.30
N PRO A 96 -10.45 0.95 -9.50
CA PRO A 96 -11.50 1.94 -9.66
C PRO A 96 -11.00 3.34 -9.23
N THR A 97 -11.59 4.38 -9.81
CA THR A 97 -11.62 5.71 -9.18
C THR A 97 -12.51 5.69 -7.95
N LEU A 98 -12.41 6.68 -7.07
CA LEU A 98 -13.28 6.81 -5.90
C LEU A 98 -14.75 6.87 -6.28
N ALA A 99 -15.09 7.55 -7.37
CA ALA A 99 -16.46 7.65 -7.87
C ALA A 99 -16.97 6.31 -8.42
N GLU A 100 -16.13 5.56 -9.14
CA GLU A 100 -16.48 4.22 -9.64
C GLU A 100 -16.62 3.21 -8.50
N LEU A 101 -15.69 3.23 -7.55
CA LEU A 101 -15.75 2.40 -6.35
C LEU A 101 -17.05 2.67 -5.59
N ASP A 102 -17.39 3.94 -5.41
CA ASP A 102 -18.60 4.31 -4.70
C ASP A 102 -19.87 3.83 -5.40
N ARG A 103 -19.98 4.06 -6.72
CA ARG A 103 -21.11 3.58 -7.52
C ARG A 103 -21.23 2.06 -7.47
N ALA A 104 -20.10 1.35 -7.58
CA ALA A 104 -20.10 -0.11 -7.56
C ALA A 104 -20.57 -0.67 -6.20
N LEU A 105 -20.17 -0.05 -5.09
CA LEU A 105 -20.62 -0.48 -3.76
C LEU A 105 -22.11 -0.20 -3.52
N HIS A 106 -22.64 0.93 -3.99
CA HIS A 106 -24.09 1.20 -3.91
C HIS A 106 -24.88 0.24 -4.77
N ALA A 107 -24.47 0.06 -6.04
CA ALA A 107 -25.12 -0.88 -6.94
C ALA A 107 -25.19 -2.28 -6.33
N LEU A 108 -24.09 -2.76 -5.74
CA LEU A 108 -24.06 -4.07 -5.09
C LEU A 108 -25.05 -4.19 -3.92
N ALA A 109 -25.21 -3.13 -3.11
CA ALA A 109 -26.15 -3.10 -2.00
C ALA A 109 -27.62 -2.95 -2.46
N ASP A 110 -27.86 -2.18 -3.53
CA ASP A 110 -29.18 -1.94 -4.09
C ASP A 110 -29.71 -3.17 -4.87
N GLU A 111 -28.83 -3.88 -5.58
CA GLU A 111 -29.15 -5.10 -6.34
C GLU A 111 -29.31 -6.34 -5.44
N HIS A 112 -28.64 -6.34 -4.28
CA HIS A 112 -28.65 -7.46 -3.33
C HIS A 112 -28.92 -7.03 -1.88
N PRO A 113 -30.06 -6.38 -1.60
CA PRO A 113 -30.37 -5.83 -0.27
C PRO A 113 -30.60 -6.91 0.80
N ASP A 114 -30.89 -8.15 0.38
CA ASP A 114 -31.02 -9.32 1.25
C ASP A 114 -29.66 -9.96 1.59
N ARG A 115 -28.60 -9.62 0.84
CA ARG A 115 -27.27 -10.24 0.97
C ARG A 115 -26.21 -9.31 1.49
N CYS A 116 -26.35 -8.00 1.35
CA CYS A 116 -25.39 -7.04 1.84
C CYS A 116 -26.01 -5.68 2.18
N SER A 117 -25.29 -4.89 2.96
CA SER A 117 -25.68 -3.52 3.30
C SER A 117 -24.48 -2.59 3.26
N LEU A 118 -24.69 -1.35 2.82
CA LEU A 118 -23.66 -0.31 2.75
C LEU A 118 -23.98 0.79 3.77
N ARG A 119 -22.98 1.19 4.56
CA ARG A 119 -23.14 2.34 5.47
C ARG A 119 -21.90 3.23 5.49
N THR A 120 -22.12 4.51 5.78
CA THR A 120 -21.04 5.43 6.12
C THR A 120 -20.59 5.19 7.56
N ILE A 121 -19.29 4.96 7.76
CA ILE A 121 -18.69 4.68 9.07
C ILE A 121 -17.96 5.90 9.67
N GLY A 122 -17.77 6.93 8.85
CA GLY A 122 -17.09 8.16 9.19
C GLY A 122 -16.87 9.02 7.96
N ARG A 123 -16.13 10.12 8.13
CA ARG A 123 -15.71 10.99 7.03
C ARG A 123 -14.22 11.26 7.16
N SER A 124 -13.57 11.44 6.02
CA SER A 124 -12.17 11.84 5.95
C SER A 124 -11.98 13.29 6.39
N ARG A 125 -10.73 13.73 6.48
CA ARG A 125 -10.37 15.13 6.80
C ARG A 125 -11.02 16.12 5.83
N ALA A 126 -11.09 15.80 4.55
CA ALA A 126 -11.76 16.61 3.53
C ALA A 126 -13.25 16.27 3.36
N GLY A 127 -13.85 15.54 4.31
CA GLY A 127 -15.29 15.28 4.37
C GLY A 127 -15.81 14.17 3.47
N ARG A 128 -14.92 13.43 2.77
CA ARG A 128 -15.32 12.29 1.94
C ARG A 128 -15.85 11.15 2.81
N PRO A 129 -16.97 10.52 2.47
CA PRO A 129 -17.52 9.41 3.25
C PRO A 129 -16.58 8.20 3.23
N LEU A 130 -16.30 7.64 4.41
CA LEU A 130 -15.74 6.30 4.52
C LEU A 130 -16.89 5.32 4.56
N ARG A 131 -16.92 4.37 3.63
CA ARG A 131 -18.02 3.41 3.47
C ARG A 131 -17.57 2.02 3.83
N MET A 132 -18.44 1.29 4.51
CA MET A 132 -18.26 -0.11 4.81
C MET A 132 -19.43 -0.91 4.24
N LEU A 133 -19.11 -1.85 3.36
CA LEU A 133 -20.05 -2.87 2.92
C LEU A 133 -19.98 -4.04 3.90
N THR A 134 -21.13 -4.51 4.37
CA THR A 134 -21.22 -5.72 5.20
C THR A 134 -21.97 -6.79 4.44
N VAL A 135 -21.37 -7.98 4.34
CA VAL A 135 -21.97 -9.18 3.75
C VAL A 135 -22.17 -10.20 4.88
N PRO A 136 -23.37 -10.28 5.50
CA PRO A 136 -23.65 -11.21 6.59
C PRO A 136 -23.52 -12.67 6.16
N GLY A 137 -23.01 -13.46 7.09
CA GLY A 137 -22.79 -14.89 6.93
C GLY A 137 -22.68 -15.59 8.28
N GLY A 138 -21.63 -16.37 8.47
CA GLY A 138 -21.36 -17.06 9.74
C GLY A 138 -20.81 -16.17 10.84
N PRO A 139 -20.49 -16.76 12.01
CA PRO A 139 -20.23 -16.02 13.25
C PRO A 139 -18.85 -15.38 13.33
N VAL A 140 -17.96 -15.59 12.36
CA VAL A 140 -16.59 -15.06 12.38
C VAL A 140 -16.57 -13.69 11.69
N PRO A 141 -16.45 -12.56 12.42
CA PRO A 141 -16.31 -11.25 11.80
C PRO A 141 -14.89 -11.08 11.22
N VAL A 142 -14.81 -10.76 9.93
CA VAL A 142 -13.55 -10.43 9.24
C VAL A 142 -13.63 -9.00 8.73
N LEU A 143 -12.67 -8.17 9.15
CA LEU A 143 -12.52 -6.81 8.66
C LEU A 143 -11.47 -6.80 7.56
N VAL A 144 -11.81 -6.24 6.41
CA VAL A 144 -10.88 -6.00 5.31
C VAL A 144 -10.91 -4.52 4.99
N HIS A 145 -9.75 -3.88 4.86
CA HIS A 145 -9.68 -2.56 4.28
C HIS A 145 -8.62 -2.45 3.20
N GLY A 146 -9.01 -1.79 2.11
CA GLY A 146 -8.17 -1.55 0.94
C GLY A 146 -7.53 -0.18 0.97
N THR A 147 -6.39 -0.06 0.30
CA THR A 147 -5.67 1.21 0.12
C THR A 147 -5.44 1.94 1.45
N PRO A 148 -4.76 1.28 2.40
CA PRO A 148 -4.32 1.88 3.66
C PRO A 148 -3.36 3.07 3.45
N HIS A 149 -2.62 3.05 2.33
CA HIS A 149 -1.84 4.18 1.85
C HIS A 149 -2.35 4.64 0.48
N ALA A 150 -2.37 5.95 0.28
CA ALA A 150 -2.92 6.61 -0.91
C ALA A 150 -2.39 6.11 -2.26
N ASN A 151 -1.13 5.67 -2.30
CA ASN A 151 -0.46 5.20 -3.52
C ASN A 151 -0.59 3.68 -3.74
N GLU A 152 -1.43 2.99 -2.96
CA GLU A 152 -1.60 1.53 -3.00
C GLU A 152 -3.00 1.12 -3.50
N PRO A 153 -3.33 1.36 -4.79
CA PRO A 153 -4.70 1.22 -5.28
C PRO A 153 -5.13 -0.24 -5.52
N ILE A 154 -4.22 -1.21 -5.49
CA ILE A 154 -4.55 -2.63 -5.72
C ILE A 154 -5.57 -3.10 -4.67
N GLY A 155 -5.42 -2.65 -3.42
CA GLY A 155 -6.35 -2.97 -2.33
C GLY A 155 -7.80 -2.54 -2.58
N MET A 156 -8.05 -1.42 -3.28
CA MET A 156 -9.42 -1.03 -3.69
C MET A 156 -10.04 -2.04 -4.64
N ALA A 157 -9.27 -2.51 -5.64
CA ALA A 157 -9.73 -3.51 -6.59
C ALA A 157 -9.98 -4.86 -5.90
N SER A 158 -9.05 -5.29 -5.04
CA SER A 158 -9.14 -6.51 -4.26
C SER A 158 -10.36 -6.52 -3.34
N ALA A 159 -10.60 -5.45 -2.59
CA ALA A 159 -11.74 -5.34 -1.68
C ALA A 159 -13.08 -5.32 -2.45
N LEU A 160 -13.15 -4.65 -3.61
CA LEU A 160 -14.35 -4.66 -4.45
C LEU A 160 -14.61 -6.04 -5.06
N ALA A 161 -13.57 -6.72 -5.55
CA ALA A 161 -13.69 -8.09 -6.06
C ALA A 161 -14.15 -9.05 -4.97
N LEU A 162 -13.55 -8.97 -3.76
CA LEU A 162 -13.96 -9.77 -2.61
C LEU A 162 -15.41 -9.49 -2.21
N ALA A 163 -15.87 -8.23 -2.25
CA ALA A 163 -17.26 -7.87 -2.03
C ALA A 163 -18.19 -8.57 -3.02
N ARG A 164 -17.89 -8.48 -4.32
CA ARG A 164 -18.67 -9.14 -5.39
C ARG A 164 -18.69 -10.66 -5.21
N ILE A 165 -17.55 -11.27 -4.85
CA ILE A 165 -17.44 -12.73 -4.59
C ILE A 165 -18.26 -13.13 -3.36
N ALA A 166 -18.18 -12.39 -2.26
CA ALA A 166 -18.95 -12.65 -1.04
C ALA A 166 -20.46 -12.52 -1.28
N VAL A 167 -20.85 -11.56 -2.11
CA VAL A 167 -22.24 -11.39 -2.56
C VAL A 167 -22.62 -12.40 -3.63
N ALA A 168 -21.73 -13.02 -4.39
CA ALA A 168 -22.12 -14.03 -5.38
C ALA A 168 -22.18 -15.44 -4.78
N CYS A 169 -21.21 -15.80 -3.95
CA CYS A 169 -20.91 -17.18 -3.56
C CYS A 169 -21.25 -17.45 -2.08
N PRO A 170 -22.32 -18.20 -1.74
CA PRO A 170 -22.67 -18.48 -0.35
C PRO A 170 -21.56 -19.17 0.46
N ALA A 171 -20.79 -20.07 -0.17
CA ALA A 171 -19.72 -20.83 0.49
C ALA A 171 -18.70 -19.94 1.22
N VAL A 172 -18.37 -18.76 0.66
CA VAL A 172 -17.35 -17.87 1.25
C VAL A 172 -17.84 -17.11 2.47
N ARG A 173 -19.14 -17.16 2.75
CA ARG A 173 -19.78 -16.51 3.90
C ARG A 173 -20.43 -17.52 4.86
N GLU A 174 -20.31 -18.82 4.65
CA GLU A 174 -20.91 -19.83 5.55
C GLU A 174 -20.42 -19.69 7.00
N ARG A 175 -19.12 -19.38 7.17
CA ARG A 175 -18.51 -19.20 8.50
C ARG A 175 -18.18 -17.75 8.82
N VAL A 176 -18.17 -16.89 7.81
CA VAL A 176 -17.59 -15.54 7.89
C VAL A 176 -18.65 -14.49 7.60
N THR A 177 -18.67 -13.44 8.41
CA THR A 177 -19.30 -12.18 8.06
C THR A 177 -18.22 -11.19 7.61
N TRP A 178 -18.33 -10.71 6.38
CA TRP A 178 -17.35 -9.80 5.79
C TRP A 178 -17.71 -8.35 6.03
N HIS A 179 -16.75 -7.57 6.55
CA HIS A 179 -16.84 -6.13 6.71
C HIS A 179 -15.76 -5.47 5.87
N LEU A 180 -16.13 -4.75 4.82
CA LEU A 180 -15.23 -4.31 3.75
C LEU A 180 -15.21 -2.78 3.68
N VAL A 181 -14.07 -2.17 4.04
CA VAL A 181 -13.79 -0.74 3.85
C VAL A 181 -12.80 -0.59 2.69
N ALA A 182 -13.30 -0.53 1.46
CA ALA A 182 -12.45 -0.65 0.27
C ALA A 182 -11.39 0.46 0.10
N CYS A 183 -11.53 1.61 0.78
CA CYS A 183 -10.55 2.69 0.76
C CYS A 183 -10.36 3.30 2.16
N GLY A 184 -9.18 3.13 2.74
CA GLY A 184 -8.80 3.68 4.04
C GLY A 184 -8.39 5.16 4.02
N ASP A 185 -7.83 5.64 2.90
CA ASP A 185 -7.38 7.03 2.72
C ASP A 185 -7.95 7.70 1.46
N PRO A 186 -9.27 8.00 1.42
CA PRO A 186 -9.90 8.56 0.22
C PRO A 186 -9.40 9.96 -0.13
N ASP A 187 -8.83 10.70 0.82
CA ASP A 187 -8.28 12.04 0.55
C ASP A 187 -6.95 11.95 -0.20
N GLY A 188 -6.07 11.05 0.25
CA GLY A 188 -4.82 10.78 -0.47
C GLY A 188 -5.06 10.15 -1.84
N VAL A 189 -6.02 9.21 -1.95
CA VAL A 189 -6.38 8.58 -3.24
C VAL A 189 -6.87 9.61 -4.25
N ALA A 190 -7.64 10.62 -3.83
CA ALA A 190 -8.11 11.68 -4.73
C ALA A 190 -6.95 12.45 -5.40
N LEU A 191 -5.76 12.47 -4.80
CA LEU A 191 -4.56 13.08 -5.38
C LEU A 191 -3.81 12.15 -6.34
N ASN A 192 -4.17 10.86 -6.39
CA ASN A 192 -3.47 9.81 -7.12
C ASN A 192 -4.30 9.16 -8.22
N GLU A 193 -5.64 9.12 -8.12
CA GLU A 193 -6.48 8.31 -9.01
C GLU A 193 -6.35 8.63 -10.50
N HIS A 194 -5.93 9.85 -10.82
CA HIS A 194 -5.57 10.23 -12.19
C HIS A 194 -4.52 9.30 -12.83
N LEU A 195 -3.59 8.73 -12.03
CA LEU A 195 -2.53 7.84 -12.49
C LEU A 195 -3.06 6.57 -13.16
N TRP A 196 -4.16 6.01 -12.64
CA TRP A 196 -4.72 4.75 -13.13
C TRP A 196 -6.09 4.90 -13.79
N SER A 197 -6.73 6.07 -13.71
CA SER A 197 -8.08 6.30 -14.26
C SER A 197 -8.23 5.94 -15.75
N THR A 198 -7.14 6.03 -16.52
CA THR A 198 -7.14 5.72 -17.96
C THR A 198 -6.54 4.35 -18.31
N GLY A 199 -5.98 3.62 -17.34
CA GLY A 199 -5.37 2.31 -17.56
C GLY A 199 -4.44 1.87 -16.43
N TRP A 200 -4.05 0.59 -16.45
CA TRP A 200 -3.12 0.00 -15.48
C TRP A 200 -1.79 -0.37 -16.14
N ASP A 201 -1.22 0.58 -16.87
CA ASP A 201 0.15 0.49 -17.36
C ASP A 201 0.92 1.70 -16.87
N LEU A 202 1.65 1.51 -15.78
CA LEU A 202 2.29 2.58 -15.03
C LEU A 202 3.77 2.57 -15.35
N SER A 203 4.25 3.58 -16.07
CA SER A 203 5.69 3.82 -16.20
C SER A 203 6.27 4.33 -14.88
N VAL A 204 7.56 4.06 -14.63
CA VAL A 204 8.28 4.55 -13.44
C VAL A 204 8.23 6.08 -13.36
N VAL A 205 8.50 6.75 -14.49
CA VAL A 205 8.41 8.22 -14.61
C VAL A 205 7.00 8.73 -14.34
N GLY A 206 5.98 8.08 -14.91
CA GLY A 206 4.59 8.49 -14.72
C GLY A 206 4.12 8.34 -13.27
N TYR A 207 4.35 7.15 -12.68
CA TYR A 207 3.96 6.84 -11.31
C TYR A 207 4.69 7.72 -10.30
N HIS A 208 6.03 7.72 -10.27
CA HIS A 208 6.76 8.51 -9.27
C HIS A 208 6.61 10.02 -9.47
N GLY A 209 6.38 10.48 -10.71
CA GLY A 209 6.17 11.90 -11.01
C GLY A 209 4.79 12.42 -10.63
N GLY A 210 3.80 11.53 -10.47
CA GLY A 210 2.41 11.88 -10.17
C GLY A 210 1.87 11.35 -8.85
N MET A 211 2.52 10.37 -8.20
CA MET A 211 2.05 9.82 -6.92
C MET A 211 2.17 10.80 -5.76
N HIS A 212 1.33 10.59 -4.77
CA HIS A 212 1.38 11.19 -3.45
C HIS A 212 1.25 10.09 -2.41
N ARG A 213 2.23 10.00 -1.51
CA ARG A 213 2.11 9.26 -0.25
C ARG A 213 2.15 10.29 0.87
N PRO A 214 1.13 10.40 1.73
CA PRO A 214 1.14 11.33 2.85
C PRO A 214 2.31 11.06 3.79
N ALA A 215 2.74 12.07 4.53
CA ALA A 215 3.60 11.88 5.70
C ALA A 215 3.00 10.84 6.66
N VAL A 216 3.81 10.06 7.39
CA VAL A 216 3.35 8.93 8.21
C VAL A 216 2.26 9.32 9.22
N GLY A 217 2.35 10.49 9.85
CA GLY A 217 1.32 11.02 10.75
C GLY A 217 -0.01 11.36 10.07
N HIS A 218 -0.03 11.40 8.74
CA HIS A 218 -1.20 11.65 7.89
C HIS A 218 -1.68 10.40 7.15
N GLN A 219 -1.08 9.24 7.40
CA GLN A 219 -1.51 7.95 6.86
C GLN A 219 -2.46 7.27 7.87
N PRO A 220 -3.72 6.97 7.48
CA PRO A 220 -4.70 6.36 8.39
C PRO A 220 -4.24 5.06 9.05
N GLU A 221 -3.51 4.22 8.31
CA GLU A 221 -3.01 2.94 8.78
C GLU A 221 -2.07 3.09 9.99
N TRP A 222 -1.17 4.08 9.98
CA TRP A 222 -0.19 4.31 11.06
C TRP A 222 -0.68 5.29 12.12
N GLY A 223 -1.98 5.57 12.15
CA GLY A 223 -2.60 6.54 13.06
C GLY A 223 -3.19 5.95 14.34
N PHE A 224 -3.12 4.64 14.56
CA PHE A 224 -3.83 4.00 15.68
C PHE A 224 -3.19 4.35 17.03
N PRO A 225 -3.99 4.48 18.11
CA PRO A 225 -3.48 4.96 19.39
C PRO A 225 -2.56 3.92 20.07
N THR A 226 -1.51 4.44 20.71
CA THR A 226 -0.61 3.74 21.64
C THR A 226 -0.59 4.49 22.97
N PRO A 227 0.04 3.97 24.04
CA PRO A 227 0.25 4.74 25.27
C PRO A 227 1.02 6.06 25.06
N HIS A 228 1.76 6.20 23.95
CA HIS A 228 2.61 7.35 23.65
C HIS A 228 2.13 8.18 22.44
N TYR A 229 1.05 7.75 21.77
CA TYR A 229 0.51 8.44 20.61
C TYR A 229 -1.01 8.61 20.70
N ALA A 230 -1.44 9.87 20.71
CA ALA A 230 -2.84 10.22 20.62
C ALA A 230 -3.28 10.24 19.14
N MET A 231 -4.22 9.37 18.78
CA MET A 231 -4.84 9.30 17.46
C MET A 231 -5.48 10.65 17.06
N ARG A 232 -5.16 11.14 15.86
CA ARG A 232 -5.60 12.46 15.36
C ARG A 232 -6.56 12.38 14.16
N LEU A 233 -6.40 11.38 13.31
CA LEU A 233 -7.10 11.29 12.02
C LEU A 233 -8.54 10.78 12.18
N PRO A 234 -9.54 11.44 11.56
CA PRO A 234 -10.92 10.96 11.57
C PRO A 234 -11.09 9.63 10.81
N GLU A 235 -10.28 9.36 9.79
CA GLU A 235 -10.23 8.08 9.05
C GLU A 235 -9.84 6.93 10.00
N THR A 236 -8.72 7.08 10.71
CA THR A 236 -8.30 6.11 11.73
C THR A 236 -9.34 5.95 12.83
N ARG A 237 -9.96 7.05 13.28
CA ARG A 237 -11.02 6.99 14.30
C ARG A 237 -12.21 6.14 13.84
N ALA A 238 -12.60 6.27 12.57
CA ALA A 238 -13.69 5.49 11.99
C ALA A 238 -13.34 4.00 11.93
N LEU A 239 -12.14 3.64 11.44
CA LEU A 239 -11.64 2.26 11.39
C LEU A 239 -11.50 1.65 12.79
N LYS A 240 -10.89 2.38 13.73
CA LYS A 240 -10.78 1.99 15.14
C LYS A 240 -12.15 1.69 15.76
N ALA A 241 -13.14 2.54 15.52
CA ALA A 241 -14.50 2.32 16.02
C ALA A 241 -15.12 1.03 15.45
N GLN A 242 -14.78 0.64 14.21
CA GLN A 242 -15.22 -0.65 13.66
C GLN A 242 -14.51 -1.81 14.34
N ILE A 243 -13.19 -1.74 14.56
CA ILE A 243 -12.48 -2.80 15.29
C ILE A 243 -13.02 -2.96 16.72
N ASP A 244 -13.35 -1.86 17.40
CA ASP A 244 -13.97 -1.89 18.72
C ASP A 244 -15.36 -2.53 18.72
N ALA A 245 -16.21 -2.17 17.75
CA ALA A 245 -17.59 -2.65 17.67
C ALA A 245 -17.68 -4.10 17.18
N LEU A 246 -16.87 -4.46 16.18
CA LEU A 246 -16.93 -5.77 15.52
C LEU A 246 -16.10 -6.84 16.24
N ARG A 247 -15.04 -6.44 16.97
CA ARG A 247 -14.06 -7.35 17.56
C ARG A 247 -13.62 -8.41 16.53
N PRO A 248 -13.11 -7.99 15.36
CA PRO A 248 -12.86 -8.91 14.25
C PRO A 248 -11.90 -10.02 14.66
N ALA A 249 -12.21 -11.25 14.27
CA ALA A 249 -11.28 -12.37 14.46
C ALA A 249 -10.04 -12.22 13.57
N LEU A 250 -10.20 -11.54 12.42
CA LEU A 250 -9.15 -11.23 11.46
C LEU A 250 -9.34 -9.83 10.88
N THR A 251 -8.27 -9.04 10.87
CA THR A 251 -8.16 -7.78 10.10
C THR A 251 -7.13 -7.94 8.98
N ILE A 252 -7.54 -7.66 7.74
CA ILE A 252 -6.69 -7.69 6.56
C ILE A 252 -6.56 -6.28 6.00
N SER A 253 -5.37 -5.68 6.12
CA SER A 253 -5.05 -4.39 5.49
C SER A 253 -4.37 -4.67 4.15
N MET A 254 -5.06 -4.43 3.04
CA MET A 254 -4.57 -4.78 1.70
C MET A 254 -3.57 -3.73 1.19
N HIS A 255 -2.28 -4.04 1.34
CA HIS A 255 -1.15 -3.20 0.93
C HIS A 255 -0.58 -3.59 -0.43
N ASN A 256 0.20 -2.70 -1.06
CA ASN A 256 1.03 -3.11 -2.19
C ASN A 256 2.41 -2.45 -2.16
N SER A 257 3.41 -3.16 -2.68
CA SER A 257 4.76 -2.65 -2.91
C SER A 257 4.92 -2.18 -4.36
N ASP A 258 5.91 -1.33 -4.61
CA ASP A 258 6.24 -0.93 -5.99
C ASP A 258 6.77 -2.13 -6.79
N SER A 259 7.67 -2.92 -6.19
CA SER A 259 8.32 -4.08 -6.83
C SER A 259 8.67 -5.19 -5.84
N ALA A 260 9.65 -6.05 -6.18
CA ALA A 260 10.00 -7.31 -5.53
C ALA A 260 8.91 -8.39 -5.69
N GLY A 261 8.60 -9.10 -4.61
CA GLY A 261 7.60 -10.18 -4.55
C GLY A 261 6.60 -9.98 -3.42
N ALA A 262 5.66 -10.91 -3.34
CA ALA A 262 4.67 -10.93 -2.28
C ALA A 262 5.29 -11.30 -0.92
N PHE A 263 4.76 -10.73 0.16
CA PHE A 263 5.12 -11.06 1.54
C PHE A 263 3.97 -10.70 2.50
N TYR A 264 4.01 -11.23 3.71
CA TYR A 264 3.11 -10.87 4.80
C TYR A 264 3.87 -10.14 5.91
N MET A 265 3.30 -9.05 6.39
CA MET A 265 3.55 -8.59 7.75
C MET A 265 2.36 -8.97 8.62
N THR A 266 2.60 -9.51 9.82
CA THR A 266 1.55 -10.06 10.69
C THR A 266 1.82 -9.73 12.14
N THR A 267 0.79 -9.75 12.99
CA THR A 267 1.00 -9.72 14.44
C THR A 267 1.50 -11.06 14.97
N GLY A 268 1.95 -11.10 16.23
CA GLY A 268 2.53 -12.29 16.85
C GLY A 268 1.54 -13.44 17.04
N THR A 269 0.26 -13.12 17.22
CA THR A 269 -0.84 -14.09 17.36
C THR A 269 -1.30 -14.58 15.99
N GLN A 270 -0.50 -15.37 15.30
CA GLN A 270 -0.77 -15.88 13.94
C GLN A 270 -1.07 -17.40 13.92
N PRO A 271 -1.87 -17.89 12.98
CA PRO A 271 -2.00 -19.32 12.73
C PRO A 271 -0.69 -19.90 12.15
N PRO A 272 -0.40 -21.20 12.39
CA PRO A 272 0.74 -21.86 11.75
C PRO A 272 0.52 -22.03 10.23
N GLY A 273 1.61 -22.24 9.48
CA GLY A 273 1.54 -22.57 8.05
C GLY A 273 1.42 -21.38 7.09
N LEU A 274 1.64 -20.15 7.58
CA LEU A 274 1.55 -18.95 6.74
C LEU A 274 2.61 -18.85 5.65
N PRO A 275 3.89 -19.22 5.86
CA PRO A 275 4.88 -19.24 4.79
C PRO A 275 4.49 -20.15 3.62
N GLU A 276 3.97 -21.35 3.92
CA GLU A 276 3.53 -22.32 2.91
C GLU A 276 2.30 -21.82 2.16
N LEU A 277 1.33 -21.24 2.88
CA LEU A 277 0.14 -20.66 2.27
C LEU A 277 0.53 -19.49 1.35
N LEU A 278 1.40 -18.59 1.81
CA LEU A 278 1.89 -17.47 1.03
C LEU A 278 2.57 -17.96 -0.26
N ALA A 279 3.50 -18.92 -0.14
CA ALA A 279 4.23 -19.44 -1.28
C ALA A 279 3.30 -20.12 -2.29
N HIS A 280 2.31 -20.88 -1.80
CA HIS A 280 1.29 -21.50 -2.65
C HIS A 280 0.49 -20.46 -3.43
N LEU A 281 -0.07 -19.44 -2.75
CA LEU A 281 -0.90 -18.42 -3.38
C LEU A 281 -0.09 -17.51 -4.32
N ALA A 282 1.13 -17.12 -3.94
CA ALA A 282 2.02 -16.36 -4.81
C ALA A 282 2.35 -17.14 -6.08
N GLY A 283 2.71 -18.43 -5.95
CA GLY A 283 3.00 -19.32 -7.08
C GLY A 283 1.83 -19.48 -8.05
N ARG A 284 0.59 -19.60 -7.55
CA ARG A 284 -0.64 -19.65 -8.37
C ARG A 284 -0.83 -18.41 -9.24
N GLN A 285 -0.44 -17.24 -8.73
CA GLN A 285 -0.54 -15.96 -9.43
C GLN A 285 0.71 -15.62 -10.24
N GLY A 286 1.73 -16.50 -10.24
CA GLY A 286 3.00 -16.27 -10.91
C GLY A 286 3.81 -15.13 -10.29
N LEU A 287 3.65 -14.91 -8.99
CA LEU A 287 4.34 -13.88 -8.21
C LEU A 287 5.52 -14.49 -7.45
N PRO A 288 6.69 -13.83 -7.41
CA PRO A 288 7.78 -14.25 -6.52
C PRO A 288 7.43 -13.96 -5.06
N VAL A 289 8.10 -14.63 -4.13
CA VAL A 289 8.04 -14.35 -2.69
C VAL A 289 9.27 -13.54 -2.28
N THR A 290 9.07 -12.37 -1.69
CA THR A 290 10.20 -11.55 -1.21
C THR A 290 10.88 -12.22 -0.03
N GLN A 291 12.20 -12.34 -0.08
CA GLN A 291 12.97 -12.97 0.99
C GLN A 291 13.26 -12.01 2.15
N MET A 292 13.54 -10.74 1.84
CA MET A 292 13.85 -9.71 2.84
C MET A 292 13.51 -8.32 2.28
N PRO A 293 12.27 -7.82 2.48
CA PRO A 293 11.93 -6.42 2.16
C PRO A 293 12.71 -5.45 3.06
N MET A 294 13.09 -4.27 2.55
CA MET A 294 13.74 -3.22 3.36
C MET A 294 13.01 -2.92 4.66
N ASP A 295 11.69 -2.78 4.61
CA ASP A 295 10.86 -2.38 5.74
C ASP A 295 10.73 -3.49 6.79
N CYS A 296 11.25 -4.69 6.49
CA CYS A 296 11.21 -5.87 7.34
C CYS A 296 12.57 -6.28 7.88
N ILE A 297 13.64 -5.52 7.60
CA ILE A 297 14.96 -5.77 8.20
C ILE A 297 14.80 -5.78 9.73
N GLU A 298 15.41 -6.77 10.38
CA GLU A 298 15.31 -7.08 11.83
C GLU A 298 13.97 -7.63 12.33
N LEU A 299 12.90 -7.68 11.51
CA LEU A 299 11.65 -8.27 11.96
C LEU A 299 11.80 -9.79 12.15
N PRO A 300 11.26 -10.37 13.24
CA PRO A 300 11.18 -11.81 13.39
C PRO A 300 10.43 -12.46 12.24
N SER A 301 10.89 -13.62 11.77
CA SER A 301 10.26 -14.32 10.66
C SER A 301 9.99 -15.79 11.03
N PRO A 302 8.74 -16.28 10.93
CA PRO A 302 8.43 -17.70 11.08
C PRO A 302 8.83 -18.52 9.83
N GLY A 303 9.23 -17.87 8.74
CA GLY A 303 9.58 -18.50 7.47
C GLY A 303 9.50 -17.52 6.30
N ASN A 304 9.99 -17.96 5.14
CA ASN A 304 10.18 -17.11 3.97
C ASN A 304 8.94 -16.27 3.62
N GLY A 305 9.15 -14.96 3.47
CA GLY A 305 8.10 -14.02 3.07
C GLY A 305 7.09 -13.68 4.17
N VAL A 306 7.27 -14.12 5.41
CA VAL A 306 6.39 -13.74 6.52
C VAL A 306 7.23 -13.05 7.60
N PHE A 307 6.76 -11.91 8.09
CA PHE A 307 7.45 -11.08 9.07
C PHE A 307 6.48 -10.68 10.19
N VAL A 308 6.93 -10.78 11.43
CA VAL A 308 6.12 -10.47 12.61
C VAL A 308 6.40 -9.04 13.04
N MET A 309 5.36 -8.21 13.04
CA MET A 309 5.43 -6.85 13.54
C MET A 309 5.38 -6.85 15.07
N PRO A 310 6.43 -6.35 15.76
CA PRO A 310 6.40 -6.21 17.21
C PRO A 310 5.41 -5.13 17.62
N GLN A 311 4.83 -5.27 18.82
CA GLN A 311 4.01 -4.20 19.38
C GLN A 311 4.82 -2.89 19.46
N PRO A 312 4.24 -1.74 19.08
CA PRO A 312 4.96 -0.47 19.10
C PRO A 312 5.53 -0.16 20.48
N SER A 313 6.84 0.10 20.54
CA SER A 313 7.54 0.50 21.75
C SER A 313 7.42 2.00 22.00
N ALA A 314 7.82 2.45 23.20
CA ALA A 314 7.94 3.87 23.48
C ALA A 314 9.00 4.49 22.55
N PRO A 315 8.77 5.72 22.03
CA PRO A 315 9.79 6.41 21.24
C PRO A 315 11.06 6.61 22.08
N ALA A 316 12.22 6.56 21.42
CA ALA A 316 13.50 6.81 22.08
C ALA A 316 13.50 8.20 22.75
N PRO A 317 14.10 8.36 23.95
CA PRO A 317 14.15 9.63 24.65
C PRO A 317 14.80 10.74 23.78
N THR A 318 14.25 11.94 23.91
CA THR A 318 14.47 13.11 23.05
C THR A 318 15.94 13.45 22.77
N GLY A 319 16.27 13.62 21.49
CA GLY A 319 17.59 14.00 20.96
C GLY A 319 17.87 13.41 19.57
N THR A 320 17.30 12.23 19.28
CA THR A 320 17.41 11.52 17.99
C THR A 320 16.12 11.54 17.16
N ALA A 321 14.96 11.77 17.80
CA ALA A 321 13.65 11.70 17.16
C ALA A 321 13.40 12.73 16.03
N GLU A 322 14.08 13.89 16.05
CA GLU A 322 13.99 14.87 14.95
C GLU A 322 14.82 14.47 13.72
N ARG A 323 15.73 13.50 13.86
CA ARG A 323 16.67 13.09 12.81
C ARG A 323 16.32 11.74 12.18
N GLU A 324 15.27 11.08 12.65
CA GLU A 324 14.97 9.71 12.26
C GLU A 324 13.48 9.49 12.02
N TRP A 325 13.17 8.78 10.93
CA TRP A 325 11.80 8.41 10.61
C TRP A 325 11.29 7.33 11.57
N THR A 326 10.08 7.52 12.12
CA THR A 326 9.41 6.55 12.97
C THR A 326 7.91 6.52 12.66
N PRO A 327 7.23 5.37 12.82
CA PRO A 327 5.77 5.33 12.73
C PRO A 327 5.13 6.31 13.72
N ALA A 328 4.08 7.01 13.29
CA ALA A 328 3.41 7.97 14.16
C ALA A 328 2.72 7.27 15.35
N GLY A 329 2.00 6.18 15.08
CA GLY A 329 1.33 5.36 16.10
C GLY A 329 1.41 3.87 15.78
N ALA A 330 0.42 3.11 16.29
CA ALA A 330 0.23 1.71 15.93
C ALA A 330 -0.44 1.58 14.56
N SER A 331 -0.54 0.34 14.10
CA SER A 331 -1.33 -0.03 12.93
C SER A 331 -2.68 -0.66 13.27
N SER A 332 -3.53 -0.85 12.26
CA SER A 332 -4.85 -1.50 12.40
C SER A 332 -4.72 -2.94 12.90
N ILE A 333 -3.69 -3.66 12.46
CA ILE A 333 -3.47 -5.06 12.85
C ILE A 333 -3.01 -5.15 14.30
N HIS A 334 -2.15 -4.23 14.76
CA HIS A 334 -1.78 -4.14 16.17
C HIS A 334 -2.99 -3.84 17.05
N TYR A 335 -3.87 -2.93 16.60
CA TYR A 335 -5.07 -2.59 17.34
C TYR A 335 -6.04 -3.79 17.40
N THR A 336 -6.16 -4.55 16.31
CA THR A 336 -6.94 -5.79 16.26
C THR A 336 -6.42 -6.84 17.23
N GLU A 337 -5.09 -7.03 17.30
CA GLU A 337 -4.46 -7.95 18.26
C GLU A 337 -4.75 -7.56 19.71
N ARG A 338 -4.67 -6.26 20.05
CA ARG A 338 -5.07 -5.76 21.38
C ARG A 338 -6.55 -5.97 21.69
N ARG A 339 -7.37 -6.22 20.68
CA ARG A 339 -8.79 -6.57 20.80
C ARG A 339 -9.03 -8.08 20.62
N GLY A 340 -7.98 -8.91 20.72
CA GLY A 340 -8.09 -10.37 20.73
C GLY A 340 -8.32 -11.01 19.36
N GLY A 341 -8.19 -10.25 18.27
CA GLY A 341 -8.17 -10.77 16.92
C GLY A 341 -6.75 -10.98 16.41
N TRP A 342 -6.62 -11.40 15.15
CA TRP A 342 -5.36 -11.46 14.44
C TRP A 342 -5.35 -10.44 13.30
N GLY A 343 -4.18 -9.95 12.88
CA GLY A 343 -4.10 -9.05 11.73
C GLY A 343 -2.88 -9.27 10.85
N VAL A 344 -3.06 -9.00 9.55
CA VAL A 344 -2.11 -9.29 8.48
C VAL A 344 -2.15 -8.23 7.38
N PHE A 345 -0.98 -7.95 6.81
CA PHE A 345 -0.74 -7.10 5.65
C PHE A 345 -0.29 -7.99 4.48
N PRO A 346 -1.20 -8.36 3.56
CA PRO A 346 -0.82 -9.00 2.30
C PRO A 346 -0.22 -8.00 1.32
N GLU A 347 1.11 -7.93 1.30
CA GLU A 347 1.87 -7.09 0.39
C GLU A 347 2.02 -7.78 -0.97
N VAL A 348 1.79 -7.02 -2.04
CA VAL A 348 1.85 -7.51 -3.42
C VAL A 348 2.54 -6.49 -4.33
N PRO A 349 3.42 -6.90 -5.25
CA PRO A 349 4.13 -5.95 -6.11
C PRO A 349 3.24 -5.40 -7.23
N MET A 350 3.44 -4.12 -7.58
CA MET A 350 2.86 -3.50 -8.78
C MET A 350 3.65 -3.83 -10.04
N TRP A 351 4.98 -3.88 -9.94
CA TRP A 351 5.89 -4.24 -11.04
C TRP A 351 6.60 -5.56 -10.77
N ALA A 352 6.69 -6.40 -11.79
CA ALA A 352 7.72 -7.43 -11.85
C ALA A 352 9.04 -6.77 -12.25
N THR A 353 10.10 -7.08 -11.53
CA THR A 353 11.45 -6.56 -11.79
C THR A 353 12.44 -7.69 -11.97
N ASP A 354 13.52 -7.41 -12.69
CA ASP A 354 14.66 -8.31 -12.75
C ASP A 354 15.43 -8.27 -11.42
N ARG A 355 16.21 -9.33 -11.15
CA ARG A 355 17.02 -9.39 -9.92
C ARG A 355 18.08 -8.32 -9.98
N LEU A 356 18.15 -7.53 -8.91
CA LEU A 356 19.21 -6.57 -8.70
C LEU A 356 20.42 -7.29 -8.11
N ASP A 357 21.61 -7.02 -8.63
CA ASP A 357 22.89 -7.39 -8.01
C ASP A 357 23.51 -6.09 -7.50
N LEU A 358 23.16 -5.73 -6.26
CA LEU A 358 23.57 -4.48 -5.64
C LEU A 358 24.16 -4.75 -4.25
N PRO A 359 25.50 -4.77 -4.13
CA PRO A 359 26.17 -4.90 -2.85
C PRO A 359 25.81 -3.76 -1.89
N ALA A 360 25.73 -4.08 -0.60
CA ALA A 360 25.41 -3.11 0.45
C ALA A 360 26.27 -1.83 0.43
N PRO A 361 27.61 -1.87 0.21
CA PRO A 361 28.40 -0.63 0.11
C PRO A 361 27.95 0.29 -1.03
N ALA A 362 27.68 -0.28 -2.22
CA ALA A 362 27.20 0.49 -3.36
C ALA A 362 25.78 1.03 -3.14
N ALA A 363 24.92 0.27 -2.46
CA ALA A 363 23.59 0.74 -2.08
C ALA A 363 23.66 1.97 -1.15
N VAL A 364 24.54 1.93 -0.16
CA VAL A 364 24.77 3.04 0.78
C VAL A 364 25.29 4.28 0.05
N GLU A 365 26.24 4.12 -0.87
CA GLU A 365 26.76 5.23 -1.69
C GLU A 365 25.65 5.91 -2.51
N ILE A 366 24.78 5.12 -3.15
CA ILE A 366 23.64 5.62 -3.92
C ILE A 366 22.69 6.43 -3.03
N LEU A 367 22.35 5.89 -1.86
CA LEU A 367 21.41 6.54 -0.93
C LEU A 367 22.01 7.81 -0.32
N ASP A 368 23.28 7.80 0.07
CA ASP A 368 23.95 8.97 0.64
C ASP A 368 24.10 10.09 -0.41
N ASP A 369 24.40 9.76 -1.67
CA ASP A 369 24.40 10.72 -2.78
C ASP A 369 23.01 11.28 -3.08
N ALA A 370 22.00 10.41 -3.12
CA ALA A 370 20.62 10.81 -3.33
C ALA A 370 20.10 11.71 -2.19
N ALA A 371 20.44 11.40 -0.94
CA ALA A 371 20.11 12.22 0.21
C ALA A 371 20.70 13.63 0.12
N ARG A 372 22.02 13.76 -0.15
CA ARG A 372 22.67 15.07 -0.34
C ARG A 372 22.06 15.85 -1.50
N THR A 373 21.76 15.18 -2.61
CA THR A 373 21.16 15.81 -3.79
C THR A 373 19.75 16.30 -3.51
N ALA A 374 18.90 15.49 -2.87
CA ALA A 374 17.54 15.88 -2.49
C ALA A 374 17.54 17.05 -1.49
N ASP A 375 18.44 17.00 -0.50
CA ASP A 375 18.63 18.06 0.49
C ASP A 375 18.95 19.40 -0.20
N ARG A 376 19.93 19.39 -1.11
CA ARG A 376 20.32 20.54 -1.93
C ARG A 376 19.17 21.07 -2.79
N LEU A 377 18.46 20.19 -3.51
CA LEU A 377 17.32 20.59 -4.35
C LEU A 377 16.20 21.23 -3.54
N GLN A 378 15.93 20.72 -2.34
CA GLN A 378 14.88 21.31 -1.52
C GLN A 378 15.24 22.71 -1.03
N TYR A 379 16.51 23.02 -0.78
CA TYR A 379 16.95 24.39 -0.45
C TYR A 379 16.79 25.38 -1.61
N THR A 380 16.68 24.91 -2.86
CA THR A 380 16.43 25.80 -4.00
C THR A 380 14.94 26.13 -4.18
N VAL A 381 14.06 25.40 -3.49
CA VAL A 381 12.61 25.63 -3.52
C VAL A 381 12.24 26.65 -2.44
N PRO A 382 11.63 27.79 -2.80
CA PRO A 382 11.05 28.73 -1.84
C PRO A 382 10.10 28.04 -0.86
N GLU A 383 10.05 28.51 0.38
CA GLU A 383 9.06 28.04 1.34
C GLU A 383 7.64 28.30 0.83
N GLY A 384 6.76 27.32 1.02
CA GLY A 384 5.36 27.41 0.67
C GLY A 384 4.57 26.24 1.21
N ASP A 385 3.27 26.42 1.36
CA ASP A 385 2.38 25.34 1.77
C ASP A 385 1.79 24.64 0.54
N SER A 386 1.72 23.32 0.61
CA SER A 386 0.98 22.53 -0.36
C SER A 386 0.65 21.16 0.23
N PRO A 387 -0.32 20.41 -0.35
CA PRO A 387 -0.63 19.06 0.10
C PRO A 387 0.58 18.10 0.13
N PHE A 388 1.64 18.42 -0.62
CA PHE A 388 2.84 17.61 -0.76
C PHE A 388 3.97 18.01 0.21
N ALA A 389 3.88 19.19 0.85
CA ALA A 389 4.98 19.78 1.63
C ALA A 389 5.41 18.89 2.81
N ALA A 390 4.45 18.27 3.51
CA ALA A 390 4.76 17.36 4.62
C ALA A 390 5.50 16.10 4.15
N SER A 391 5.05 15.50 3.04
CA SER A 391 5.70 14.32 2.46
C SER A 391 7.13 14.62 1.99
N VAL A 392 7.35 15.79 1.37
CA VAL A 392 8.69 16.24 0.95
C VAL A 392 9.65 16.31 2.13
N ARG A 393 9.22 16.90 3.25
CA ARG A 393 10.05 16.96 4.47
C ARG A 393 10.39 15.56 5.00
N GLU A 394 9.44 14.64 4.96
CA GLU A 394 9.64 13.27 5.44
C GLU A 394 10.59 12.45 4.56
N TYR A 395 10.54 12.61 3.23
CA TYR A 395 11.46 11.91 2.33
C TYR A 395 12.93 12.24 2.57
N ARG A 396 13.25 13.40 3.17
CA ARG A 396 14.63 13.73 3.61
C ARG A 396 15.15 12.76 4.66
N LEU A 397 14.28 12.16 5.46
CA LEU A 397 14.64 11.28 6.58
C LEU A 397 14.77 9.81 6.14
N ILE A 398 14.08 9.42 5.07
CA ILE A 398 13.99 8.02 4.64
C ILE A 398 15.31 7.52 4.03
N MET A 399 15.94 8.27 3.12
CA MET A 399 17.19 7.81 2.48
C MET A 399 18.35 7.64 3.48
N PRO A 400 18.61 8.57 4.42
CA PRO A 400 19.61 8.36 5.47
C PRO A 400 19.29 7.18 6.38
N LEU A 401 18.02 6.97 6.73
CA LEU A 401 17.57 5.81 7.51
C LEU A 401 17.90 4.50 6.78
N MET A 402 17.49 4.38 5.52
CA MET A 402 17.79 3.20 4.70
C MET A 402 19.29 2.95 4.60
N ALA A 403 20.09 4.00 4.35
CA ALA A 403 21.53 3.87 4.25
C ALA A 403 22.13 3.35 5.56
N ARG A 404 21.62 3.82 6.71
CA ARG A 404 22.06 3.33 8.02
C ARG A 404 21.66 1.87 8.25
N GLN A 405 20.41 1.50 7.99
CA GLN A 405 19.95 0.10 8.11
C GLN A 405 20.78 -0.85 7.24
N ILE A 406 21.14 -0.45 6.02
CA ILE A 406 21.99 -1.26 5.14
C ILE A 406 23.42 -1.36 5.69
N ARG A 407 23.98 -0.29 6.27
CA ARG A 407 25.31 -0.34 6.94
C ARG A 407 25.29 -1.27 8.15
N GLU A 408 24.22 -1.25 8.93
CA GLU A 408 24.05 -2.05 10.15
C GLU A 408 23.75 -3.53 9.82
N HIS A 409 23.08 -3.79 8.69
CA HIS A 409 22.66 -5.13 8.26
C HIS A 409 23.03 -5.43 6.79
N PRO A 410 24.33 -5.48 6.44
CA PRO A 410 24.77 -5.53 5.04
C PRO A 410 24.32 -6.77 4.27
N VAL A 411 24.06 -7.89 4.96
CA VAL A 411 23.54 -9.12 4.33
C VAL A 411 22.05 -8.98 3.98
N ALA A 412 21.27 -8.35 4.86
CA ALA A 412 19.85 -8.11 4.63
C ALA A 412 19.62 -6.92 3.68
N GLY A 413 20.53 -5.94 3.68
CA GLY A 413 20.46 -4.70 2.91
C GLY A 413 20.99 -4.77 1.48
N ARG A 414 21.40 -5.95 0.99
CA ARG A 414 21.82 -6.14 -0.42
C ARG A 414 20.61 -6.30 -1.35
N ASP A 415 20.79 -5.98 -2.62
CA ASP A 415 19.82 -6.25 -3.70
C ASP A 415 18.46 -5.55 -3.52
N GLN A 416 18.44 -4.47 -2.74
CA GLN A 416 17.22 -3.75 -2.37
C GLN A 416 16.78 -2.79 -3.47
N ASP A 417 15.65 -3.07 -4.11
CA ASP A 417 15.08 -2.29 -5.21
C ASP A 417 14.72 -0.85 -4.82
N LEU A 418 14.27 -0.65 -3.57
CA LEU A 418 13.95 0.66 -3.01
C LEU A 418 15.14 1.61 -3.00
N VAL A 419 16.38 1.12 -3.06
CA VAL A 419 17.58 1.96 -3.25
C VAL A 419 17.50 2.77 -4.54
N LEU A 420 16.85 2.25 -5.58
CA LEU A 420 16.66 2.94 -6.86
C LEU A 420 15.33 3.70 -6.92
N LEU A 421 14.29 3.23 -6.23
CA LEU A 421 12.93 3.80 -6.30
C LEU A 421 12.69 4.96 -5.32
N VAL A 422 13.24 4.90 -4.10
CA VAL A 422 13.03 5.95 -3.08
C VAL A 422 13.62 7.30 -3.51
N PRO A 423 14.80 7.38 -4.16
CA PRO A 423 15.26 8.63 -4.76
C PRO A 423 14.25 9.21 -5.75
N ALA A 424 13.76 8.40 -6.71
CA ALA A 424 12.77 8.83 -7.70
C ALA A 424 11.47 9.32 -7.04
N ARG A 425 11.00 8.62 -6.01
CA ARG A 425 9.84 9.00 -5.19
C ARG A 425 10.04 10.36 -4.50
N SER A 426 11.23 10.58 -3.91
CA SER A 426 11.58 11.84 -3.23
C SER A 426 11.59 13.03 -4.21
N ALA A 427 12.29 12.90 -5.35
CA ALA A 427 12.32 13.95 -6.37
C ALA A 427 10.95 14.18 -7.01
N GLY A 428 10.16 13.13 -7.23
CA GLY A 428 8.79 13.23 -7.73
C GLY A 428 7.86 13.97 -6.78
N ALA A 429 7.95 13.71 -5.47
CA ALA A 429 7.20 14.46 -4.46
C ALA A 429 7.60 15.94 -4.43
N LEU A 430 8.89 16.24 -4.52
CA LEU A 430 9.40 17.62 -4.59
C LEU A 430 8.91 18.33 -5.86
N ARG A 431 8.91 17.63 -7.00
CA ARG A 431 8.35 18.11 -8.27
C ARG A 431 6.88 18.48 -8.14
N ARG A 432 6.06 17.62 -7.52
CA ARG A 432 4.63 17.88 -7.24
C ARG A 432 4.43 19.07 -6.30
N HIS A 433 5.29 19.22 -5.29
CA HIS A 433 5.26 20.36 -4.39
C HIS A 433 5.50 21.67 -5.15
N VAL A 434 6.55 21.75 -5.98
CA VAL A 434 6.83 22.93 -6.79
C VAL A 434 5.74 23.20 -7.83
N ASP A 435 5.20 22.15 -8.47
CA ASP A 435 4.07 22.28 -9.40
C ASP A 435 2.85 22.90 -8.71
N ALA A 436 2.57 22.56 -7.45
CA ALA A 436 1.50 23.19 -6.68
C ALA A 436 1.79 24.67 -6.38
N LEU A 437 3.01 25.02 -5.97
CA LEU A 437 3.39 26.41 -5.73
C LEU A 437 3.32 27.26 -7.01
N LEU A 438 3.64 26.67 -8.17
CA LEU A 438 3.55 27.32 -9.48
C LEU A 438 2.10 27.61 -9.92
N VAL A 439 1.10 26.91 -9.37
CA VAL A 439 -0.31 27.25 -9.62
C VAL A 439 -0.65 28.60 -9.00
N ASP A 440 -0.15 28.86 -7.80
CA ASP A 440 -0.38 30.12 -7.07
C ASP A 440 0.55 31.24 -7.56
N GLU A 441 1.78 30.91 -7.95
CA GLU A 441 2.81 31.85 -8.41
C GLU A 441 3.35 31.56 -9.82
N PRO A 442 2.51 31.59 -10.88
CA PRO A 442 2.90 31.17 -12.22
C PRO A 442 3.98 32.04 -12.87
N ALA A 443 4.24 33.24 -12.36
CA ALA A 443 5.29 34.15 -12.83
C ALA A 443 6.65 33.94 -12.13
N SER A 444 6.71 33.13 -11.07
CA SER A 444 7.93 32.94 -10.27
C SER A 444 9.06 32.30 -11.08
N ARG A 445 10.10 33.08 -11.38
CA ARG A 445 11.30 32.58 -12.07
C ARG A 445 12.11 31.60 -11.20
N ALA A 446 12.07 31.78 -9.88
CA ALA A 446 12.76 30.90 -8.94
C ALA A 446 12.13 29.50 -8.96
N LEU A 447 10.80 29.42 -8.83
CA LEU A 447 10.07 28.14 -8.87
C LEU A 447 10.25 27.42 -10.21
N LYS A 448 10.22 28.14 -11.35
CA LYS A 448 10.46 27.54 -12.68
C LYS A 448 11.86 26.94 -12.80
N ARG A 449 12.89 27.64 -12.34
CA ARG A 449 14.27 27.13 -12.34
C ARG A 449 14.44 25.91 -11.44
N ALA A 450 13.91 25.97 -10.21
CA ALA A 450 13.92 24.83 -9.30
C ALA A 450 13.21 23.62 -9.93
N ARG A 451 12.06 23.86 -10.58
CA ARG A 451 11.28 22.82 -11.25
C ARG A 451 12.04 22.13 -12.39
N GLU A 452 12.80 22.87 -13.20
CA GLU A 452 13.64 22.32 -14.26
C GLU A 452 14.80 21.48 -13.71
N GLU A 453 15.43 21.97 -12.64
CA GLU A 453 16.53 21.28 -11.97
C GLU A 453 16.07 19.97 -11.34
N ILE A 454 14.92 20.00 -10.63
CA ILE A 454 14.28 18.83 -10.04
C ILE A 454 13.89 17.83 -11.14
N ASP A 455 13.32 18.28 -12.26
CA ASP A 455 12.92 17.39 -13.37
C ASP A 455 14.13 16.64 -13.95
N THR A 456 15.28 17.31 -14.03
CA THR A 456 16.53 16.72 -14.53
C THR A 456 16.99 15.58 -13.63
N VAL A 457 17.06 15.81 -12.31
CA VAL A 457 17.46 14.79 -11.34
C VAL A 457 16.42 13.66 -11.26
N PHE A 458 15.14 14.02 -11.23
CA PHE A 458 14.02 13.07 -11.22
C PHE A 458 14.09 12.10 -12.39
N ARG A 459 14.28 12.60 -13.62
CA ARG A 459 14.40 11.75 -14.82
C ARG A 459 15.63 10.86 -14.77
N ALA A 460 16.77 11.38 -14.30
CA ALA A 460 17.99 10.58 -14.17
C ALA A 460 17.81 9.42 -13.19
N TRP A 461 17.15 9.64 -12.05
CA TRP A 461 16.85 8.59 -11.07
C TRP A 461 15.80 7.60 -11.57
N CYS A 462 14.75 8.05 -12.25
CA CYS A 462 13.80 7.15 -12.91
C CYS A 462 14.51 6.28 -13.96
N HIS A 463 15.36 6.87 -14.79
CA HIS A 463 16.11 6.13 -15.80
C HIS A 463 17.05 5.07 -15.18
N ARG A 464 17.71 5.41 -14.06
CA ARG A 464 18.52 4.45 -13.30
C ARG A 464 17.66 3.29 -12.79
N ALA A 465 16.50 3.57 -12.21
CA ALA A 465 15.57 2.54 -11.75
C ALA A 465 15.04 1.67 -12.89
N GLU A 466 14.62 2.27 -14.02
CA GLU A 466 14.16 1.55 -15.20
C GLU A 466 15.24 0.64 -15.80
N THR A 467 16.49 1.12 -15.82
CA THR A 467 17.64 0.36 -16.34
C THR A 467 18.02 -0.79 -15.41
N GLY A 468 18.07 -0.53 -14.10
CA GLY A 468 18.47 -1.51 -13.09
C GLY A 468 17.41 -2.57 -12.81
N LEU A 469 16.13 -2.19 -12.81
CA LEU A 469 15.04 -3.06 -12.40
C LEU A 469 14.24 -3.65 -13.58
N ARG A 470 14.31 -3.02 -14.77
CA ARG A 470 13.51 -3.39 -15.95
C ARG A 470 12.04 -3.69 -15.60
N PRO A 471 11.35 -2.73 -14.95
CA PRO A 471 10.03 -2.97 -14.38
C PRO A 471 8.99 -3.24 -15.46
N ARG A 472 8.12 -4.19 -15.19
CA ARG A 472 7.01 -4.58 -16.06
C ARG A 472 5.73 -4.60 -15.24
N THR A 473 4.73 -3.80 -15.64
CA THR A 473 3.46 -3.70 -14.90
C THR A 473 2.80 -5.06 -14.83
N LEU A 474 2.53 -5.54 -13.61
CA LEU A 474 1.83 -6.79 -13.41
C LEU A 474 0.34 -6.58 -13.71
N PRO A 475 -0.32 -7.50 -14.45
CA PRO A 475 -1.75 -7.44 -14.64
C PRO A 475 -2.49 -7.41 -13.30
N LEU A 476 -3.44 -6.50 -13.15
CA LEU A 476 -4.18 -6.33 -11.90
C LEU A 476 -4.88 -7.63 -11.46
N ALA A 477 -5.36 -8.43 -12.40
CA ALA A 477 -5.97 -9.73 -12.13
C ALA A 477 -5.05 -10.69 -11.34
N ARG A 478 -3.71 -10.59 -11.49
CA ARG A 478 -2.75 -11.41 -10.72
C ARG A 478 -2.53 -10.85 -9.33
N THR A 479 -2.34 -9.54 -9.22
CA THR A 479 -1.96 -8.90 -7.95
C THR A 479 -3.16 -8.75 -7.01
N ALA A 480 -4.30 -8.27 -7.52
CA ALA A 480 -5.55 -8.27 -6.77
C ALA A 480 -6.08 -9.70 -6.55
N GLY A 481 -5.85 -10.60 -7.52
CA GLY A 481 -6.19 -12.02 -7.39
C GLY A 481 -5.49 -12.67 -6.22
N TYR A 482 -4.19 -12.41 -6.06
CA TYR A 482 -3.41 -12.83 -4.90
C TYR A 482 -4.03 -12.36 -3.58
N GLN A 483 -4.31 -11.06 -3.44
CA GLN A 483 -4.89 -10.52 -2.20
C GLN A 483 -6.27 -11.08 -1.88
N VAL A 484 -7.11 -11.31 -2.90
CA VAL A 484 -8.43 -11.92 -2.73
C VAL A 484 -8.30 -13.39 -2.31
N GLU A 485 -7.47 -14.18 -2.98
CA GLU A 485 -7.23 -15.58 -2.60
C GLU A 485 -6.62 -15.69 -1.19
N THR A 486 -5.71 -14.78 -0.84
CA THR A 486 -5.20 -14.65 0.53
C THR A 486 -6.32 -14.37 1.51
N ALA A 487 -7.18 -13.38 1.25
CA ALA A 487 -8.27 -13.04 2.17
C ALA A 487 -9.21 -14.22 2.42
N LEU A 488 -9.60 -14.92 1.36
CA LEU A 488 -10.45 -16.11 1.43
C LEU A 488 -9.79 -17.26 2.21
N ALA A 489 -8.51 -17.52 1.94
CA ALA A 489 -7.76 -18.58 2.61
C ALA A 489 -7.59 -18.29 4.11
N LEU A 490 -7.18 -17.06 4.46
CA LEU A 490 -6.97 -16.66 5.84
C LEU A 490 -8.26 -16.67 6.66
N ALA A 491 -9.37 -16.22 6.07
CA ALA A 491 -10.68 -16.26 6.73
C ALA A 491 -11.20 -17.71 6.94
N SER A 492 -10.65 -18.69 6.21
CA SER A 492 -11.00 -20.11 6.35
C SER A 492 -10.17 -20.83 7.40
N LEU A 493 -9.08 -20.22 7.89
CA LEU A 493 -8.25 -20.81 8.93
C LEU A 493 -9.03 -20.88 10.26
N PRO A 494 -8.83 -21.94 11.07
CA PRO A 494 -9.43 -22.01 12.39
C PRO A 494 -8.93 -20.84 13.23
N SER A 495 -9.83 -20.09 13.85
CA SER A 495 -9.45 -19.03 14.79
C SER A 495 -8.64 -19.63 15.92
N THR A 496 -7.43 -19.13 16.15
CA THR A 496 -6.61 -19.44 17.32
C THR A 496 -7.18 -18.72 18.55
N THR A 497 -8.42 -19.05 18.93
CA THR A 497 -8.87 -18.77 20.29
C THR A 497 -8.02 -19.61 21.21
N VAL A 498 -7.05 -18.97 21.87
CA VAL A 498 -6.47 -19.50 23.11
C VAL A 498 -7.67 -19.79 24.01
N ALA A 499 -7.94 -21.07 24.24
CA ALA A 499 -8.88 -21.50 25.24
C ALA A 499 -8.42 -20.85 26.55
N SER A 500 -9.20 -19.89 27.06
CA SER A 500 -9.17 -19.58 28.47
C SER A 500 -9.71 -20.83 29.17
N GLU A 501 -8.83 -21.81 29.39
CA GLU A 501 -9.12 -22.92 30.30
C GLU A 501 -9.54 -22.31 31.63
N GLY A 502 -10.76 -22.64 32.01
CA GLY A 502 -11.37 -22.12 33.21
C GLY A 502 -10.51 -22.48 34.41
N VAL A 503 -10.04 -21.47 35.12
CA VAL A 503 -9.83 -21.60 36.56
C VAL A 503 -11.23 -21.64 37.19
N ARG A 504 -11.83 -22.83 37.16
CA ARG A 504 -12.82 -23.28 38.13
C ARG A 504 -12.20 -24.44 38.88
N GLY A 505 -12.01 -24.28 40.18
CA GLY A 505 -11.85 -25.38 41.12
C GLY A 505 -10.59 -25.29 41.98
N GLY A 506 -10.77 -24.91 43.24
CA GLY A 506 -9.75 -24.88 44.29
C GLY A 506 -10.10 -23.89 45.37
#